data_AF-A0ABD3MMA1-F1
#
_entry.id   AF-A0ABD3MMA1-F1
#
_cell.length_a   1.000
_cell.length_b   1.000
_cell.length_c   1.000
_cell.angle_alpha   90.00
_cell.angle_beta   90.00
_cell.angle_gamma   90.00
#
_symmetry.space_group_name_H-M   'P 1'
#
loop_
_entity.id
_entity.type
_entity.pdbx_description
1 polymer ?
#
loop_
_entity_poly.entity_id
_entity_poly.type
_entity_poly.pdbx_seq_one_letter_code
_entity_poly.pdbx_strand_id
1 'polypeptide(L)'
;MMKSVLAVCIAGLSIAASFQVSPHHHAILRRDVMQLKSAVELSSIDEMCIENVAEFCLHEACDIEEYEALINQLEQQKEHFIKHVATVESLLVRLKDSNHPEHDPNDVKLLIEGIKETLANPPSLSINGATEAL
;
A
#
# COMPACT_ATOMS: atom_id res chain seq x y z
N MET A 1 -67.91 22.67 27.52
CA MET A 1 -66.90 22.04 28.40
C MET A 1 -65.53 22.49 27.95
N MET A 2 -64.74 22.98 28.90
CA MET A 2 -63.42 23.61 28.74
C MET A 2 -62.36 22.64 28.22
N LYS A 3 -61.37 23.17 27.49
CA LYS A 3 -59.95 23.15 27.90
C LYS A 3 -59.10 23.99 26.94
N SER A 4 -58.68 25.15 27.44
CA SER A 4 -57.47 25.84 26.99
C SER A 4 -56.25 24.99 27.37
N VAL A 5 -55.25 24.89 26.48
CA VAL A 5 -53.84 24.71 26.88
C VAL A 5 -52.96 25.61 26.01
N LEU A 6 -52.04 26.24 26.74
CA LEU A 6 -51.10 27.32 26.47
C LEU A 6 -49.75 26.76 25.96
N ALA A 7 -49.04 27.46 25.07
CA ALA A 7 -47.56 27.57 25.02
C ALA A 7 -47.14 28.40 23.78
N VAL A 8 -46.63 29.63 23.86
CA VAL A 8 -45.36 30.14 24.43
C VAL A 8 -44.18 30.10 23.43
N CYS A 9 -43.79 31.32 23.03
CA CYS A 9 -42.44 31.85 22.73
C CYS A 9 -41.70 31.57 21.41
N ILE A 10 -41.63 32.63 20.59
CA ILE A 10 -40.42 33.40 20.20
C ILE A 10 -39.10 32.61 20.08
N ALA A 11 -38.59 32.55 18.84
CA ALA A 11 -37.19 32.73 18.41
C ALA A 11 -36.95 31.86 17.14
N GLY A 12 -36.30 32.29 16.07
CA GLY A 12 -35.49 33.48 15.88
C GLY A 12 -35.34 33.84 14.41
N LEU A 13 -34.93 35.08 14.20
CA LEU A 13 -34.47 35.60 12.92
C LEU A 13 -33.22 34.80 12.50
N SER A 14 -33.33 33.97 11.47
CA SER A 14 -32.16 33.40 10.81
C SER A 14 -31.44 34.51 10.05
N ILE A 15 -30.35 34.98 10.65
CA ILE A 15 -29.34 35.81 10.00
C ILE A 15 -28.64 34.92 8.97
N ALA A 16 -28.87 35.18 7.68
CA ALA A 16 -28.10 34.56 6.62
C ALA A 16 -26.67 35.13 6.66
N ALA A 17 -25.76 34.44 7.34
CA ALA A 17 -24.33 34.70 7.21
C ALA A 17 -23.86 34.09 5.89
N SER A 18 -23.77 34.92 4.85
CA SER A 18 -23.11 34.57 3.60
C SER A 18 -21.60 34.53 3.82
N PHE A 19 -20.99 33.34 3.79
CA PHE A 19 -19.54 33.21 3.66
C PHE A 19 -19.17 33.52 2.20
N GLN A 20 -18.69 34.74 1.94
CA GLN A 20 -17.96 35.06 0.72
C GLN A 20 -16.51 34.59 0.87
N VAL A 21 -16.15 33.50 0.19
CA VAL A 21 -14.74 33.17 -0.06
C VAL A 21 -14.32 33.90 -1.34
N SER A 22 -13.41 34.85 -1.19
CA SER A 22 -12.83 35.60 -2.31
C SER A 22 -11.90 34.69 -3.13
N PRO A 23 -11.93 34.75 -4.48
CA PRO A 23 -11.07 33.94 -5.33
C PRO A 23 -9.74 34.66 -5.54
N HIS A 24 -8.64 34.10 -5.05
CA HIS A 24 -7.33 34.40 -5.61
C HIS A 24 -6.90 33.25 -6.51
N HIS A 25 -7.01 33.50 -7.82
CA HIS A 25 -6.30 32.76 -8.84
C HIS A 25 -4.80 32.91 -8.65
N HIS A 26 -4.13 31.82 -8.27
CA HIS A 26 -2.83 31.50 -8.85
C HIS A 26 -2.97 30.14 -9.54
N ALA A 27 -2.99 30.21 -10.87
CA ALA A 27 -2.82 29.06 -11.73
C ALA A 27 -1.42 28.49 -11.53
N ILE A 28 -1.32 27.29 -10.96
CA ILE A 28 -0.37 26.30 -11.45
C ILE A 28 -1.21 25.07 -11.76
N LEU A 29 -1.29 24.80 -13.04
CA LEU A 29 -1.89 23.63 -13.66
C LEU A 29 -1.04 22.41 -13.25
N ARG A 30 -1.21 21.93 -12.02
CA ARG A 30 -0.73 20.60 -11.65
C ARG A 30 -1.73 19.64 -12.25
N ARG A 31 -1.36 19.08 -13.41
CA ARG A 31 -1.94 17.85 -13.94
C ARG A 31 -2.09 16.88 -12.78
N ASP A 32 -3.31 16.67 -12.30
CA ASP A 32 -3.72 15.42 -11.67
C ASP A 32 -3.80 14.37 -12.78
N VAL A 33 -2.64 14.06 -13.35
CA VAL A 33 -2.41 12.79 -14.01
C VAL A 33 -2.15 11.82 -12.87
N MET A 34 -3.17 11.01 -12.61
CA MET A 34 -3.01 9.62 -12.24
C MET A 34 -2.53 9.36 -10.81
N GLN A 35 -3.48 9.24 -9.90
CA GLN A 35 -3.46 8.11 -8.98
C GLN A 35 -4.71 7.28 -9.21
N LEU A 36 -4.70 6.58 -10.35
CA LEU A 36 -5.24 5.22 -10.37
C LEU A 36 -4.57 4.53 -9.17
N LYS A 37 -5.35 4.12 -8.17
CA LYS A 37 -4.86 3.39 -6.99
C LYS A 37 -3.99 2.24 -7.48
N SER A 38 -2.68 2.47 -7.57
CA SER A 38 -1.69 1.44 -7.73
C SER A 38 -1.87 0.50 -6.56
N ALA A 39 -1.83 -0.81 -6.82
CA ALA A 39 -1.87 -1.88 -5.84
C ALA A 39 -1.38 -1.37 -4.48
N VAL A 40 -2.32 -1.24 -3.54
CA VAL A 40 -2.08 -0.63 -2.24
C VAL A 40 -1.04 -1.50 -1.55
N GLU A 41 0.16 -0.95 -1.41
CA GLU A 41 1.12 -1.39 -0.40
C GLU A 41 0.35 -1.52 0.91
N LEU A 42 0.33 -2.72 1.48
CA LEU A 42 -0.33 -2.93 2.76
C LEU A 42 0.32 -2.04 3.81
N SER A 43 -0.49 -1.51 4.72
CA SER A 43 0.10 -0.93 5.92
C SER A 43 0.73 -2.05 6.75
N SER A 44 1.67 -1.72 7.63
CA SER A 44 2.26 -2.70 8.55
C SER A 44 1.23 -3.43 9.42
N ILE A 45 0.08 -2.78 9.69
CA ILE A 45 -1.04 -3.41 10.38
C ILE A 45 -1.71 -4.45 9.47
N ASP A 46 -1.94 -4.11 8.21
CA ASP A 46 -2.57 -5.02 7.25
C ASP A 46 -1.67 -6.20 6.89
N GLU A 47 -0.34 -6.01 6.83
CA GLU A 47 0.66 -7.07 6.69
C GLU A 47 0.58 -8.07 7.85
N MET A 48 0.58 -7.59 9.09
CA MET A 48 0.39 -8.45 10.26
C MET A 48 -0.98 -9.16 10.24
N CYS A 49 -2.04 -8.47 9.79
CA CYS A 49 -3.36 -9.09 9.69
C CYS A 49 -3.38 -10.23 8.66
N ILE A 50 -2.79 -10.03 7.48
CA ILE A 50 -2.77 -11.06 6.44
C ILE A 50 -1.89 -12.25 6.83
N GLU A 51 -0.78 -12.01 7.53
CA GLU A 51 0.06 -13.08 8.10
C GLU A 51 -0.70 -13.91 9.12
N ASN A 52 -1.42 -13.27 10.04
CA ASN A 52 -2.23 -13.97 11.04
C ASN A 52 -3.37 -14.79 10.40
N VAL A 53 -4.02 -14.26 9.36
CA VAL A 53 -5.06 -14.99 8.62
C VAL A 53 -4.47 -16.17 7.86
N ALA A 54 -3.28 -16.00 7.26
CA ALA A 54 -2.58 -17.10 6.61
C ALA A 54 -2.20 -18.20 7.60
N GLU A 55 -1.65 -17.84 8.75
CA GLU A 55 -1.31 -18.79 9.80
C GLU A 55 -2.55 -19.54 10.31
N PHE A 56 -3.66 -18.81 10.52
CA PHE A 56 -4.94 -19.41 10.87
C PHE A 56 -5.40 -20.41 9.81
N CYS A 57 -5.41 -20.01 8.53
CA CYS A 57 -5.79 -20.91 7.44
C CYS A 57 -4.81 -22.09 7.25
N LEU A 58 -3.56 -22.01 7.68
CA LEU A 58 -2.65 -23.16 7.62
C LEU A 58 -2.92 -24.18 8.74
N HIS A 59 -3.40 -23.72 9.90
CA HIS A 59 -3.65 -24.56 11.08
C HIS A 59 -5.09 -25.05 11.19
N GLU A 60 -6.03 -24.18 10.85
CA GLU A 60 -7.46 -24.43 10.79
C GLU A 60 -7.88 -24.55 9.33
N ALA A 61 -8.88 -25.38 9.05
CA ALA A 61 -9.35 -25.56 7.68
C ALA A 61 -10.19 -24.33 7.25
N CYS A 62 -9.58 -23.39 6.53
CA CYS A 62 -10.32 -22.42 5.71
C CYS A 62 -11.00 -23.14 4.55
N ASP A 63 -12.05 -22.54 3.98
CA ASP A 63 -12.63 -23.09 2.76
C ASP A 63 -11.76 -22.78 1.52
N ILE A 64 -12.04 -23.46 0.40
CA ILE A 64 -11.23 -23.34 -0.83
C ILE A 64 -11.28 -21.90 -1.37
N GLU A 65 -12.42 -21.22 -1.26
CA GLU A 65 -12.61 -19.88 -1.80
C GLU A 65 -11.79 -18.86 -0.99
N GLU A 66 -11.76 -19.03 0.34
CA GLU A 66 -10.93 -18.24 1.25
C GLU A 66 -9.43 -18.43 0.97
N TYR A 67 -8.97 -19.68 0.76
CA TYR A 67 -7.57 -19.94 0.38
C TYR A 67 -7.21 -19.27 -0.94
N GLU A 68 -8.04 -19.41 -1.97
CA GLU A 68 -7.77 -18.81 -3.28
C GLU A 68 -7.71 -17.28 -3.20
N ALA A 69 -8.64 -16.66 -2.47
CA ALA A 69 -8.64 -15.22 -2.25
C ALA A 69 -7.36 -14.76 -1.53
N LEU A 70 -6.97 -15.47 -0.47
CA LEU A 70 -5.78 -15.17 0.31
C LEU A 70 -4.49 -15.32 -0.51
N ILE A 71 -4.36 -16.41 -1.28
CA ILE A 71 -3.22 -16.63 -2.18
C ILE A 71 -3.10 -15.48 -3.18
N ASN A 72 -4.21 -15.12 -3.85
CA ASN A 72 -4.20 -14.02 -4.82
C ASN A 72 -3.75 -12.70 -4.17
N GLN A 73 -4.19 -12.43 -2.93
CA GLN A 73 -3.77 -11.24 -2.20
C GLN A 73 -2.28 -11.27 -1.87
N LEU A 74 -1.76 -12.39 -1.36
CA LEU A 74 -0.34 -12.56 -1.05
C LEU A 74 0.54 -12.47 -2.31
N GLU A 75 0.09 -13.02 -3.45
CA GLU A 75 0.81 -12.91 -4.71
C GLU A 75 0.87 -11.48 -5.24
N GLN A 76 -0.22 -10.71 -5.09
CA GLN A 76 -0.23 -9.29 -5.44
C GLN A 76 0.74 -8.49 -4.55
N GLN A 77 0.78 -8.78 -3.25
CA GLN A 77 1.72 -8.13 -2.33
C GLN A 77 3.17 -8.50 -2.64
N LYS A 78 3.44 -9.78 -2.93
CA LYS A 78 4.75 -10.23 -3.42
C LYS A 78 5.21 -9.44 -4.65
N GLU A 79 4.34 -9.28 -5.64
CA GLU A 79 4.68 -8.52 -6.85
C GLU A 79 4.95 -7.03 -6.55
N HIS A 80 4.21 -6.44 -5.61
CA HIS A 80 4.43 -5.08 -5.15
C HIS A 80 5.83 -4.92 -4.52
N PHE A 81 6.20 -5.81 -3.58
CA PHE A 81 7.51 -5.77 -2.94
C PHE A 81 8.67 -5.98 -3.92
N ILE A 82 8.54 -6.88 -4.89
CA ILE A 82 9.57 -7.08 -5.91
C ILE A 82 9.84 -5.77 -6.67
N LYS A 83 8.79 -5.06 -7.08
CA LYS A 83 8.92 -3.75 -7.76
C LYS A 83 9.55 -2.70 -6.85
N HIS A 84 9.14 -2.67 -5.58
CA HIS A 84 9.68 -1.74 -4.60
C HIS A 84 11.18 -1.96 -4.39
N VAL A 85 11.59 -3.20 -4.13
CA VAL A 85 13.00 -3.59 -3.95
C VAL A 85 13.82 -3.25 -5.18
N ALA A 86 13.36 -3.60 -6.38
CA ALA A 86 14.06 -3.25 -7.62
C ALA A 86 14.26 -1.73 -7.80
N THR A 87 13.27 -0.94 -7.39
CA THR A 87 13.34 0.53 -7.44
C THR A 87 14.37 1.06 -6.44
N VAL A 88 14.33 0.58 -5.20
CA VAL A 88 15.29 0.95 -4.15
C VAL A 88 16.71 0.59 -4.57
N GLU A 89 16.93 -0.62 -5.10
CA GLU A 89 18.25 -1.05 -5.59
C GLU A 89 18.75 -0.17 -6.74
N SER A 90 17.88 0.16 -7.71
CA SER A 90 18.25 1.08 -8.81
C SER A 90 18.68 2.45 -8.27
N LEU A 91 17.97 2.99 -7.27
CA LEU A 91 18.35 4.25 -6.62
C LEU A 91 19.67 4.13 -5.86
N LEU A 92 19.89 3.05 -5.11
CA LEU A 92 21.12 2.80 -4.38
C LEU A 92 22.33 2.71 -5.31
N VAL A 93 22.21 2.00 -6.44
CA VAL A 93 23.27 1.92 -7.45
C VAL A 93 23.63 3.33 -7.95
N ARG A 94 22.63 4.14 -8.30
CA ARG A 94 22.83 5.51 -8.80
C ARG A 94 23.43 6.48 -7.78
N LEU A 95 23.08 6.32 -6.50
CA LEU A 95 23.65 7.11 -5.41
C LEU A 95 25.09 6.70 -5.07
N LYS A 96 25.42 5.42 -5.26
CA LYS A 96 26.78 4.90 -5.03
C LYS A 96 27.74 5.21 -6.19
N ASP A 97 27.21 5.39 -7.40
CA ASP A 97 27.99 5.87 -8.54
C ASP A 97 28.13 7.40 -8.48
N SER A 98 29.34 7.87 -8.17
CA SER A 98 29.69 9.29 -8.11
C SER A 98 29.46 10.06 -9.42
N ASN A 99 29.27 9.37 -10.55
CA ASN A 99 29.05 9.95 -11.87
C ASN A 99 27.58 9.94 -12.35
N HIS A 100 26.62 9.65 -11.46
CA HIS A 100 25.17 9.70 -11.69
C HIS A 100 24.74 9.50 -13.16
N PRO A 101 24.96 8.30 -13.73
CA PRO A 101 24.52 8.01 -15.09
C PRO A 101 23.01 8.27 -15.22
N GLU A 102 22.59 8.70 -16.42
CA GLU A 102 21.17 8.91 -16.69
C GLU A 102 20.37 7.64 -16.40
N HIS A 103 19.16 7.82 -15.88
CA HIS A 103 18.29 6.72 -15.50
C HIS A 103 17.79 5.97 -16.75
N ASP A 104 18.28 4.74 -16.97
CA ASP A 104 17.66 3.83 -17.93
C ASP A 104 16.42 3.19 -17.30
N PRO A 105 15.20 3.43 -17.83
CA PRO A 105 14.00 2.79 -17.32
C PRO A 105 14.03 1.25 -17.43
N ASN A 106 14.91 0.68 -18.26
CA ASN A 106 15.05 -0.78 -18.38
C ASN A 106 15.80 -1.41 -17.20
N ASP A 107 16.60 -0.65 -16.45
CA ASP A 107 17.38 -1.20 -15.33
C ASP A 107 16.48 -1.79 -14.25
N VAL A 108 15.42 -1.07 -13.89
CA VAL A 108 14.43 -1.53 -12.90
C VAL A 108 13.70 -2.77 -13.41
N LYS A 109 13.41 -2.84 -14.71
CA LYS A 109 12.75 -3.99 -15.32
C LYS A 109 13.63 -5.24 -15.25
N LEU A 110 14.92 -5.11 -15.58
CA LEU A 110 15.89 -6.21 -15.49
C LEU A 110 16.06 -6.69 -14.04
N LEU A 111 16.07 -5.76 -13.07
CA LEU A 111 16.11 -6.10 -11.65
C LEU A 111 14.85 -6.85 -11.21
N ILE A 112 13.66 -6.43 -11.63
CA ILE A 112 12.40 -7.16 -11.35
C ILE A 112 12.47 -8.59 -11.88
N GLU A 113 12.92 -8.78 -13.13
CA GLU A 113 13.05 -10.10 -13.74
C GLU A 113 14.05 -10.98 -12.98
N GLY A 114 15.22 -10.44 -12.62
CA GLY A 114 16.23 -11.16 -11.85
C GLY A 114 15.78 -11.53 -10.43
N ILE A 115 15.05 -10.65 -9.75
CA ILE A 115 14.48 -10.94 -8.43
C ILE A 115 13.44 -12.07 -8.54
N LYS A 116 12.55 -12.01 -9.54
CA LYS A 116 11.55 -13.08 -9.79
C LYS A 116 12.21 -14.43 -10.04
N GLU A 117 13.24 -14.46 -10.87
CA GLU A 117 14.00 -15.68 -11.16
C GLU A 117 14.64 -16.27 -9.90
N THR A 118 15.26 -15.42 -9.07
CA THR A 118 15.89 -15.83 -7.80
C THR A 118 14.85 -16.36 -6.80
N LEU A 119 13.68 -15.74 -6.70
CA LEU A 119 12.61 -16.20 -5.80
C LEU A 119 11.95 -17.50 -6.29
N ALA A 120 11.89 -17.73 -7.60
CA ALA A 120 11.40 -18.98 -8.17
C ALA A 120 12.40 -20.14 -7.98
N ASN A 121 13.70 -19.84 -7.95
CA ASN A 121 14.78 -20.81 -7.81
C ASN A 121 15.77 -20.36 -6.72
N PRO A 122 15.38 -20.43 -5.44
CA PRO A 122 16.23 -19.96 -4.36
C PRO A 122 17.54 -20.78 -4.34
N PRO A 123 18.71 -20.13 -4.20
CA PRO A 123 19.97 -20.84 -4.12
C PRO A 123 19.94 -21.79 -2.92
N SER A 124 20.35 -23.05 -3.12
CA SER A 124 20.41 -24.03 -2.04
C SER A 124 21.43 -23.59 -1.00
N LEU A 125 20.96 -23.27 0.20
CA LEU A 125 21.82 -23.04 1.36
C LEU A 125 22.45 -24.38 1.77
N SER A 126 23.68 -24.63 1.32
CA SER A 126 24.52 -25.71 1.85
C SER A 126 24.99 -25.33 3.25
N ILE A 127 24.23 -25.72 4.28
CA ILE A 127 24.65 -25.62 5.68
C ILE A 127 25.62 -26.77 5.96
N ASN A 128 26.85 -26.67 5.47
CA ASN A 128 27.95 -27.53 5.89
C ASN A 128 28.82 -26.75 6.89
N GLY A 129 28.55 -26.90 8.20
CA GLY A 129 29.50 -26.42 9.21
C GLY A 129 28.91 -25.97 10.55
N ALA A 130 28.19 -26.84 11.26
CA ALA A 130 27.97 -26.67 12.71
C ALA A 130 27.62 -28.00 13.36
N THR A 131 28.54 -28.97 13.36
CA THR A 131 28.38 -30.17 14.19
C THR A 131 29.73 -30.74 14.63
N GLU A 132 30.60 -29.93 15.23
CA GLU A 132 31.66 -30.42 16.11
C GLU A 132 31.97 -29.37 17.19
N ALA A 133 31.33 -29.50 18.35
CA ALA A 133 31.85 -29.12 19.66
C ALA A 133 30.77 -29.36 20.73
N LEU A 134 30.68 -30.59 21.24
CA LEU A 134 30.34 -30.92 22.63
C LEU A 134 30.69 -32.39 22.90
#